data_AF-A0A174T5I6-F1
#
_entry.id   AF-A0A174T5I6-F1
#
_cell.length_a   1.000
_cell.length_b   1.000
_cell.length_c   1.000
_cell.angle_alpha   90.00
_cell.angle_beta   90.00
_cell.angle_gamma   90.00
#
_symmetry.space_group_name_H-M   'P 1'
#
loop_
_entity.id
_entity.type
_entity.pdbx_description
1 polymer ?
#
loop_
_entity_poly.entity_id
_entity_poly.type
_entity_poly.pdbx_seq_one_letter_code
_entity_poly.pdbx_strand_id
1 'polypeptide(L)'
;MQLLYNNSKVQKQCTDLKTAKKLFGGNAALATSLFARINAMQQANVIKDIVMMPTFHFRKLNGNMDGFFCYRRKNEERSMAYYYSAIR
;
A
#
# COMPACT_ATOMS: atom_id res chain seq x y z
N MET A 1 7.74 -12.18 -2.42
CA MET A 1 8.31 -11.09 -3.26
C MET A 1 9.16 -10.13 -2.41
N GLN A 2 10.10 -9.37 -3.02
CA GLN A 2 10.83 -8.30 -2.32
C GLN A 2 10.16 -6.94 -2.53
N LEU A 3 9.86 -6.22 -1.43
CA LEU A 3 9.29 -4.88 -1.49
C LEU A 3 10.41 -3.82 -1.57
N LEU A 4 10.31 -2.95 -2.56
CA LEU A 4 11.19 -1.79 -2.71
C LEU A 4 10.48 -0.53 -2.25
N TYR A 5 11.24 0.31 -1.55
CA TYR A 5 10.72 1.53 -0.96
C TYR A 5 11.30 2.78 -1.60
N ASN A 6 10.43 3.69 -2.04
CA ASN A 6 10.79 4.96 -2.65
C ASN A 6 11.74 5.79 -1.76
N ASN A 7 11.54 5.75 -0.44
CA ASN A 7 12.41 6.42 0.52
C ASN A 7 12.32 5.80 1.92
N SER A 8 13.31 6.12 2.76
CA SER A 8 13.43 5.62 4.14
C SER A 8 12.27 6.04 5.05
N LYS A 9 11.68 7.22 4.80
CA LYS A 9 10.52 7.71 5.58
C LYS A 9 9.33 6.79 5.40
N VAL A 10 9.02 6.41 4.16
CA VAL A 10 7.86 5.56 3.91
C VAL A 10 8.16 4.10 4.23
N GLN A 11 9.40 3.64 4.07
CA GLN A 11 9.80 2.35 4.63
C GLN A 11 9.41 2.26 6.11
N LYS A 12 9.77 3.27 6.92
CA LYS A 12 9.38 3.32 8.33
C LYS A 12 7.86 3.35 8.53
N GLN A 13 7.10 4.05 7.71
CA GLN A 13 5.63 4.05 7.78
C GLN A 13 5.02 2.67 7.48
N CYS A 14 5.70 1.87 6.67
CA CYS A 14 5.26 0.54 6.25
C CYS A 14 5.79 -0.59 7.14
N THR A 15 6.86 -0.36 7.92
CA THR A 15 7.47 -1.38 8.78
C THR A 15 7.24 -1.13 10.27
N ASP A 16 7.01 0.11 10.69
CA ASP A 16 6.80 0.48 12.10
C ASP A 16 5.34 0.87 12.37
N LEU A 17 4.69 0.12 13.26
CA LEU A 17 3.28 0.28 13.59
C LEU A 17 2.99 1.60 14.31
N LYS A 18 3.94 2.12 15.10
CA LYS A 18 3.81 3.40 15.81
C LYS A 18 3.88 4.55 14.81
N THR A 19 4.77 4.49 13.82
CA THR A 19 4.86 5.46 12.72
C THR A 19 3.63 5.38 11.81
N ALA A 20 3.13 4.19 11.50
CA ALA A 20 1.90 4.02 10.72
C ALA A 20 0.68 4.62 11.43
N LYS A 21 0.50 4.35 12.73
CA LYS A 21 -0.58 4.95 13.52
C LYS A 21 -0.50 6.48 13.48
N LYS A 22 0.70 7.06 13.64
CA LYS A 22 0.90 8.51 13.54
C LYS A 22 0.56 9.06 12.16
N LEU A 23 0.89 8.34 11.09
CA LEU A 23 0.55 8.74 9.71
C LEU A 23 -0.97 8.89 9.54
N PHE A 24 -1.75 8.00 10.15
CA PHE A 24 -3.21 8.00 10.08
C PHE A 24 -3.87 8.74 11.26
N GLY A 25 -3.18 9.72 11.87
CA GLY A 25 -3.77 10.55 12.93
C GLY A 25 -4.19 9.78 14.18
N GLY A 26 -3.54 8.64 14.47
CA GLY A 26 -3.88 7.74 15.58
C GLY A 26 -4.85 6.62 15.21
N ASN A 27 -5.34 6.56 13.96
CA ASN A 27 -6.30 5.53 13.54
C ASN A 27 -5.64 4.14 13.42
N ALA A 28 -5.87 3.31 14.43
CA ALA A 28 -5.32 1.96 14.51
C ALA A 28 -5.87 1.00 13.43
N ALA A 29 -7.12 1.18 12.99
CA ALA A 29 -7.73 0.34 11.96
C ALA A 29 -7.05 0.57 10.60
N LEU A 30 -6.71 1.82 10.28
CA LEU A 30 -6.00 2.16 9.05
C LEU A 30 -4.56 1.62 9.05
N ALA A 31 -3.86 1.78 10.18
CA ALA A 31 -2.54 1.18 10.34
C ALA A 31 -2.59 -0.35 10.17
N THR A 32 -3.53 -1.03 10.83
CA THR A 32 -3.69 -2.48 10.70
C THR A 32 -4.01 -2.91 9.27
N SER A 33 -4.89 -2.16 8.59
CA SER A 33 -5.24 -2.40 7.19
C SER A 33 -4.04 -2.23 6.25
N LEU A 34 -3.15 -1.25 6.51
CA LEU A 34 -1.91 -1.06 5.76
C LEU A 34 -0.98 -2.28 5.93
N PHE A 35 -0.74 -2.72 7.17
CA PHE A 35 0.11 -3.87 7.45
C PHE A 35 -0.43 -5.17 6.88
N ALA A 36 -1.75 -5.40 6.91
CA ALA A 36 -2.36 -6.57 6.31
C ALA A 36 -2.03 -6.70 4.81
N ARG A 37 -2.04 -5.57 4.08
CA ARG A 37 -1.66 -5.54 2.66
C ARG A 37 -0.18 -5.79 2.45
N ILE A 38 0.68 -5.16 3.25
CA ILE A 38 2.13 -5.34 3.17
C ILE A 38 2.50 -6.80 3.42
N ASN A 39 1.93 -7.41 4.46
CA ASN A 39 2.14 -8.81 4.78
C ASN A 39 1.65 -9.73 3.65
N ALA A 40 0.48 -9.45 3.08
CA ALA A 40 -0.02 -10.20 1.93
C ALA A 40 0.92 -10.08 0.73
N MET A 41 1.42 -8.87 0.42
CA MET A 41 2.39 -8.64 -0.66
C MET A 41 3.72 -9.36 -0.43
N GLN A 42 4.19 -9.43 0.82
CA GLN A 42 5.42 -10.16 1.15
C GLN A 42 5.25 -11.68 0.94
N GLN A 43 4.09 -12.22 1.33
CA GLN A 43 3.76 -13.63 1.22
C GLN A 43 3.39 -14.08 -0.19
N ALA A 44 2.96 -13.16 -1.06
CA ALA A 44 2.60 -13.52 -2.42
C ALA A 44 3.82 -13.88 -3.27
N ASN A 45 3.60 -14.88 -4.13
CA ASN A 45 4.54 -15.29 -5.18
C ASN A 45 4.38 -14.41 -6.42
N VAL A 46 3.14 -14.05 -6.78
CA VAL A 46 2.81 -13.23 -7.95
C VAL A 46 1.94 -12.05 -7.53
N ILE A 47 2.25 -10.86 -8.06
CA ILE A 47 1.51 -9.61 -7.77
C ILE A 47 0.02 -9.72 -8.13
N LYS A 48 -0.28 -10.46 -9.20
CA LYS A 48 -1.63 -10.70 -9.70
C LYS A 48 -2.54 -11.26 -8.61
N ASP A 49 -2.02 -12.12 -7.73
CA ASP A 49 -2.78 -12.74 -6.64
C ASP A 49 -3.23 -11.71 -5.61
N ILE A 50 -2.45 -10.64 -5.41
CA ILE A 50 -2.76 -9.57 -4.47
C ILE A 50 -3.66 -8.51 -5.09
N VAL A 51 -3.35 -8.09 -6.32
CA VAL A 51 -4.11 -7.05 -7.03
C VAL A 51 -5.54 -7.51 -7.31
N MET A 52 -5.74 -8.81 -7.54
CA MET A 52 -7.06 -9.39 -7.78
C MET A 52 -7.88 -9.62 -6.50
N MET A 53 -7.31 -9.44 -5.29
CA MET A 53 -8.08 -9.56 -4.04
C MET A 53 -9.09 -8.42 -3.92
N PRO A 54 -10.41 -8.71 -3.95
CA PRO A 54 -11.44 -7.67 -3.90
C PRO A 54 -11.38 -6.86 -2.60
N THR A 55 -10.97 -7.51 -1.50
CA THR A 55 -10.84 -6.92 -0.15
C THR A 55 -9.82 -5.77 -0.11
N PHE A 56 -8.83 -5.79 -1.00
CA PHE A 56 -7.82 -4.74 -1.06
C PHE A 56 -8.16 -3.63 -2.03
N HIS A 57 -9.20 -3.74 -2.86
CA HIS A 57 -9.69 -2.68 -3.75
C HIS A 57 -8.59 -1.94 -4.53
N PHE A 58 -7.58 -2.67 -5.00
CA PHE A 58 -6.56 -2.08 -5.86
C PHE A 58 -7.18 -1.63 -7.19
N ARG A 59 -6.85 -0.42 -7.61
CA ARG A 59 -7.25 0.13 -8.91
C ARG A 59 -6.01 0.27 -9.76
N LYS A 60 -6.09 -0.22 -11.00
CA LYS A 60 -5.07 0.02 -12.01
C LYS A 60 -5.03 1.52 -12.33
N LEU A 61 -3.84 2.11 -12.32
CA LEU A 61 -3.60 3.46 -12.82
C LEU A 61 -3.33 3.40 -14.33
N ASN A 62 -3.70 4.46 -15.04
CA ASN A 62 -3.55 4.58 -16.49
C ASN A 62 -2.67 5.79 -16.85
N GLY A 63 -2.28 5.91 -18.12
CA GLY A 63 -1.45 7.02 -18.62
C GLY A 63 0.02 6.85 -18.23
N ASN A 64 0.67 7.91 -17.75
CA ASN A 64 2.09 7.88 -17.35
C ASN A 64 2.36 6.99 -16.12
N MET A 65 1.30 6.49 -15.48
CA MET A 65 1.34 5.54 -14.37
C MET A 65 0.74 4.18 -14.78
N ASP A 66 0.75 3.83 -16.07
CA ASP A 66 0.39 2.48 -16.51
C ASP A 66 1.38 1.45 -15.93
N GLY A 67 0.85 0.33 -15.45
CA GLY A 67 1.59 -0.66 -14.66
C GLY A 67 1.61 -0.41 -13.15
N PHE A 68 1.12 0.74 -12.68
CA PHE A 68 0.99 1.04 -11.25
C PHE A 68 -0.42 0.76 -10.74
N PHE A 69 -0.52 0.41 -9.45
CA PHE A 69 -1.80 0.24 -8.77
C PHE A 69 -1.92 1.25 -7.64
N CYS A 70 -3.14 1.73 -7.38
CA CYS A 70 -3.42 2.56 -6.22
C CYS A 70 -4.46 1.89 -5.33
N TYR A 71 -4.38 2.18 -4.04
CA TYR A 71 -5.43 1.86 -3.09
C TYR A 71 -6.11 3.14 -2.63
N ARG A 72 -7.43 3.23 -2.83
CA ARG A 72 -8.25 4.33 -2.32
C ARG A 72 -9.41 3.75 -1.51
N ARG A 73 -9.52 4.11 -0.23
CA ARG A 73 -10.72 3.84 0.57
C ARG A 73 -11.69 5.01 0.48
N LYS A 74 -13.00 4.74 0.46
CA LYS A 74 -14.03 5.79 0.60
C LYS A 74 -13.87 6.46 1.97
N ASN A 75 -13.89 7.79 1.99
CA ASN A 75 -13.94 8.72 3.15
C ASN A 75 -12.64 9.37 3.66
N GLU A 76 -11.53 9.36 2.91
CA GLU A 76 -10.44 10.32 3.12
C GLU A 76 -10.05 10.97 1.80
N GLU A 77 -10.06 12.31 1.74
CA GLU A 77 -9.54 13.11 0.62
C GLU A 77 -8.02 12.93 0.44
N ARG A 78 -7.35 12.26 1.38
CA ARG A 78 -5.97 11.83 1.23
C ARG A 78 -5.92 10.53 0.44
N SER A 79 -6.00 10.66 -0.88
CA SER A 79 -5.53 9.62 -1.78
C SER A 79 -4.06 9.35 -1.48
N MET A 80 -3.79 8.31 -0.69
CA MET A 80 -2.44 7.81 -0.52
C MET A 80 -2.01 7.17 -1.85
N ALA A 81 -1.47 7.99 -2.74
CA ALA A 81 -0.63 7.57 -3.86
C ALA A 81 0.72 7.03 -3.35
N TYR A 82 0.71 6.34 -2.21
CA TYR A 82 1.88 5.73 -1.64
C TYR A 82 1.98 4.33 -2.19
N TYR A 83 3.11 4.11 -2.85
CA TYR A 83 3.77 2.82 -2.97
C TYR A 83 3.30 1.89 -4.07
N TYR A 84 3.44 2.37 -5.29
CA TYR A 84 4.15 1.60 -6.29
C TYR A 84 5.15 2.57 -6.94
N SER A 85 6.40 2.56 -6.50
CA SER A 85 7.52 3.03 -7.34
C SER A 85 8.34 1.77 -7.57
N ALA A 86 8.27 1.24 -8.79
CA ALA A 86 8.90 0.00 -9.21
C ALA A 86 8.33 -1.27 -8.55
N ILE A 87 7.15 -1.70 -9.01
CA ILE A 87 7.10 -3.10 -9.43
C ILE A 87 6.86 -3.08 -10.93
N ARG A 88 7.92 -3.34 -11.67
CA ARG A 88 7.87 -3.60 -13.11
C ARG A 88 7.68 -5.10 -13.30
#